data_AF-A0ABD3UG80-F1
#
_entry.id   AF-A0ABD3UG80-F1
#
_cell.length_a   1.000
_cell.length_b   1.000
_cell.length_c   1.000
_cell.angle_alpha   90.00
_cell.angle_beta   90.00
_cell.angle_gamma   90.00
#
_symmetry.space_group_name_H-M   'P 1'
#
loop_
_entity.id
_entity.type
_entity.pdbx_description
1 polymer ?
#
loop_
_entity_poly.entity_id
_entity_poly.type
_entity_poly.pdbx_seq_one_letter_code
_entity_poly.pdbx_strand_id
1 'polypeptide(L)'
;MSSDEVKLETNCELSWSKIQVQGSKPLYTGCFYRQPNNESTPLEQLNGSLSKLSHGQNLPNILLTGDFNAPDIQWDSNNTIRTPQQYNRDVNETLLNIVNEQS
;
A
#
# COMPACT_ATOMS: atom_id res chain seq x y z
N MET A 1 -27.59 -2.03 -12.81
CA MET A 1 -27.22 -1.41 -11.52
C MET A 1 -25.97 -0.61 -11.74
N SER A 2 -26.00 0.70 -11.54
CA SER A 2 -24.78 1.52 -11.57
C SER A 2 -23.89 1.03 -10.44
N SER A 3 -22.70 0.54 -10.77
CA SER A 3 -21.68 0.23 -9.76
C SER A 3 -21.01 1.55 -9.46
N ASP A 4 -21.30 2.18 -8.32
CA ASP A 4 -20.59 3.39 -7.94
C ASP A 4 -19.11 3.02 -7.77
N GLU A 5 -18.27 3.55 -8.66
CA GLU A 5 -16.84 3.27 -8.66
C GLU A 5 -16.20 3.99 -7.48
N VAL A 6 -15.54 3.23 -6.60
CA VAL A 6 -14.88 3.80 -5.42
C VAL A 6 -13.70 4.65 -5.88
N LYS A 7 -13.70 5.94 -5.51
CA LYS A 7 -12.60 6.86 -5.83
C LYS A 7 -11.40 6.62 -4.91
N LEU A 8 -10.45 5.82 -5.40
CA LEU A 8 -9.27 5.43 -4.62
C LEU A 8 -8.15 6.47 -4.63
N GLU A 9 -8.17 7.43 -5.57
CA GLU A 9 -7.14 8.46 -5.71
C GLU A 9 -6.90 9.25 -4.41
N THR A 10 -5.62 9.50 -4.14
CA THR A 10 -5.09 10.34 -3.05
C THR A 10 -3.91 11.16 -3.59
N ASN A 11 -3.34 12.06 -2.79
CA ASN A 11 -2.28 12.96 -3.25
C ASN A 11 -0.88 12.28 -3.24
N CYS A 12 -0.75 11.14 -3.92
CA CYS A 12 0.52 10.45 -4.15
C CYS A 12 0.56 9.82 -5.55
N GLU A 13 1.75 9.39 -5.97
CA GLU A 13 1.93 8.69 -7.25
C GLU A 13 1.45 7.24 -7.11
N LEU A 14 0.13 7.06 -7.22
CA LEU A 14 -0.56 5.78 -7.07
C LEU A 14 -1.58 5.61 -8.19
N SER A 15 -1.50 4.50 -8.91
CA SER A 15 -2.50 4.12 -9.91
C SER A 15 -3.17 2.81 -9.51
N TRP A 16 -4.50 2.79 -9.59
CA TRP A 16 -5.31 1.61 -9.30
C TRP A 16 -5.94 1.02 -10.56
N SER A 17 -6.12 -0.29 -10.56
CA SER A 17 -6.94 -1.01 -11.54
C SER A 17 -7.73 -2.11 -10.84
N LYS A 18 -8.94 -2.36 -11.32
CA LYS A 18 -9.80 -3.43 -10.80
C LYS A 18 -9.95 -4.51 -11.86
N ILE A 19 -9.54 -5.73 -11.52
CA ILE A 19 -9.71 -6.92 -12.35
C ILE A 19 -10.91 -7.69 -11.82
N GLN A 20 -11.98 -7.76 -12.62
CA GLN A 20 -13.18 -8.52 -12.30
C GLN A 20 -13.28 -9.74 -13.22
N VAL A 21 -13.11 -10.92 -12.64
CA VAL A 21 -13.39 -12.21 -13.31
C VAL A 21 -14.74 -12.71 -12.84
N GLN A 22 -15.58 -13.21 -13.76
CA GLN A 22 -16.90 -13.72 -13.42
C GLN A 22 -16.79 -14.90 -12.44
N GLY A 23 -17.63 -14.91 -11.41
CA GLY A 23 -17.61 -15.94 -10.37
C GLY A 23 -16.43 -15.87 -9.39
N SER A 24 -15.56 -14.86 -9.53
CA SER A 24 -14.40 -14.64 -8.65
C SER A 24 -14.52 -13.34 -7.87
N LYS A 25 -13.86 -13.30 -6.72
CA LYS A 25 -13.69 -12.07 -5.95
C LYS A 25 -12.85 -11.07 -6.75
N PRO A 26 -13.19 -9.77 -6.78
CA PRO A 26 -12.40 -8.76 -7.48
C PRO A 26 -10.97 -8.68 -6.92
N LEU A 27 -10.01 -8.47 -7.82
CA LEU A 27 -8.63 -8.14 -7.50
C LEU A 27 -8.39 -6.67 -7.81
N TYR A 28 -7.94 -5.90 -6.80
CA TYR A 28 -7.46 -4.54 -6.99
C TYR A 28 -5.94 -4.57 -7.09
N THR A 29 -5.42 -4.04 -8.19
CA THR A 29 -3.97 -3.91 -8.41
C THR A 29 -3.58 -2.46 -8.30
N GLY A 30 -2.64 -2.14 -7.41
CA GLY A 30 -2.10 -0.79 -7.23
C GLY A 30 -0.63 -0.74 -7.62
N CYS A 31 -0.23 0.28 -8.36
CA CYS A 31 1.17 0.60 -8.62
C CYS A 31 1.51 1.93 -7.94
N PHE A 32 2.43 1.87 -6.96
CA PHE A 32 2.83 2.99 -6.13
C PHE A 32 4.28 3.39 -6.40
N TYR A 33 4.53 4.69 -6.50
CA TYR A 33 5.88 5.24 -6.49
C TYR A 33 6.03 6.27 -5.39
N ARG A 34 7.15 6.19 -4.68
CA ARG A 34 7.60 7.20 -3.72
C ARG A 34 8.97 7.71 -4.15
N GLN A 35 9.16 9.02 -4.14
CA GLN A 35 10.48 9.61 -4.36
C GLN A 35 11.50 9.15 -3.29
N PRO A 36 12.79 8.99 -3.62
CA PRO A 36 13.83 8.56 -2.69
C PRO A 36 14.26 9.70 -1.75
N ASN A 37 13.32 10.26 -0.99
CA ASN A 37 13.55 11.26 0.05
C ASN A 37 13.22 10.66 1.43
N ASN A 38 13.08 11.48 2.48
CA ASN A 38 12.75 11.02 3.84
C ASN A 38 11.29 11.29 4.24
N GLU A 39 10.42 11.69 3.31
CA GLU A 39 9.03 12.06 3.58
C GLU A 39 8.12 10.83 3.67
N SER A 40 7.39 10.66 4.78
CA SER A 40 6.38 9.60 4.95
C SER A 40 5.03 9.92 4.31
N THR A 41 4.76 11.20 4.01
CA THR A 41 3.47 11.69 3.48
C THR A 41 2.90 10.82 2.32
N PRO A 42 3.69 10.40 1.30
CA PRO A 42 3.15 9.54 0.25
C PRO A 42 2.63 8.18 0.75
N LEU A 43 3.24 7.61 1.79
CA LEU A 43 2.80 6.37 2.43
C LEU A 43 1.52 6.59 3.26
N GLU A 44 1.39 7.73 3.92
CA GLU A 44 0.14 8.10 4.61
C GLU A 44 -1.03 8.26 3.61
N GLN A 45 -0.76 8.88 2.45
CA GLN A 45 -1.73 8.98 1.35
C GLN A 45 -2.07 7.61 0.75
N LEU A 46 -1.09 6.70 0.65
CA LEU A 46 -1.32 5.30 0.27
C LEU A 46 -2.21 4.60 1.30
N ASN A 47 -1.95 4.74 2.60
CA ASN A 47 -2.79 4.14 3.65
C ASN A 47 -4.23 4.66 3.59
N GLY A 48 -4.39 5.98 3.39
CA GLY A 48 -5.68 6.60 3.16
C GLY A 48 -6.41 6.00 1.94
N SER A 49 -5.69 5.70 0.85
CA SER A 49 -6.25 5.03 -0.32
C SER A 49 -6.68 3.59 -0.02
N LEU A 50 -5.81 2.81 0.63
CA LEU A 50 -6.07 1.41 1.03
C LEU A 50 -7.27 1.30 1.97
N SER A 51 -7.39 2.21 2.94
CA SER A 51 -8.50 2.22 3.88
C SER A 51 -9.85 2.25 3.16
N LYS A 52 -9.98 2.95 2.02
CA LYS A 52 -11.22 3.00 1.21
C LYS A 52 -11.63 1.62 0.65
N LEU A 53 -10.70 0.69 0.48
CA LEU A 53 -10.96 -0.70 0.08
C LEU A 53 -11.24 -1.62 1.27
N SER A 54 -10.74 -1.29 2.45
CA SER A 54 -10.77 -2.14 3.64
C SER A 54 -12.04 -1.96 4.51
N HIS A 55 -13.18 -1.60 3.90
CA HIS A 55 -14.45 -1.44 4.60
C HIS A 55 -15.37 -2.66 4.43
N GLY A 56 -15.81 -3.25 5.53
CA GLY A 56 -16.86 -4.30 5.57
C GLY A 56 -16.35 -5.71 5.84
N GLN A 57 -17.26 -6.69 5.82
CA GLN A 57 -16.96 -8.08 6.21
C GLN A 57 -16.20 -8.89 5.15
N ASN A 58 -16.02 -8.36 3.94
CA ASN A 58 -15.40 -9.09 2.83
C ASN A 58 -14.34 -8.24 2.12
N LEU A 59 -13.15 -8.15 2.74
CA LEU A 59 -12.00 -7.40 2.24
C LEU A 59 -11.58 -7.86 0.84
N PRO A 60 -11.47 -7.00 -0.18
CA PRO A 60 -11.09 -7.44 -1.52
C PRO A 60 -9.68 -8.05 -1.58
N ASN A 61 -9.37 -8.78 -2.66
CA ASN A 61 -7.98 -9.17 -2.90
C ASN A 61 -7.22 -7.94 -3.40
N ILE A 62 -6.06 -7.65 -2.81
CA ILE A 62 -5.23 -6.50 -3.17
C ILE A 62 -3.83 -6.99 -3.55
N LEU A 63 -3.33 -6.54 -4.70
CA LEU A 63 -1.95 -6.66 -5.11
C LEU A 63 -1.37 -5.26 -5.21
N LEU A 64 -0.44 -4.91 -4.33
CA LEU A 64 0.25 -3.64 -4.37
C LEU A 64 1.69 -3.86 -4.84
N THR A 65 2.14 -3.07 -5.82
CA THR A 65 3.46 -3.16 -6.44
C THR A 65 4.04 -1.77 -6.65
N GLY A 66 5.30 -1.70 -7.06
CA GLY A 66 5.98 -0.47 -7.46
C GLY A 66 7.29 -0.26 -6.71
N ASP A 67 7.80 0.96 -6.76
CA ASP A 67 9.03 1.34 -6.07
C ASP A 67 8.71 2.27 -4.90
N PHE A 68 8.76 1.68 -3.71
CA PHE A 68 8.41 2.33 -2.46
C PHE A 68 9.57 3.16 -1.90
N ASN A 69 10.78 3.01 -2.44
CA ASN A 69 12.00 3.65 -1.91
C ASN A 69 12.08 3.60 -0.38
N ALA A 70 11.79 2.43 0.19
CA ALA A 70 11.82 2.12 1.63
C ALA A 70 12.90 1.05 1.89
N PRO A 71 14.20 1.43 1.80
CA PRO A 71 15.31 0.50 2.02
C PRO A 71 15.38 0.07 3.48
N ASP A 72 16.17 -0.95 3.80
CA ASP A 72 16.41 -1.41 5.17
C ASP A 72 15.30 -2.24 5.83
N ILE A 73 14.18 -2.53 5.13
CA ILE A 73 13.20 -3.53 5.62
C ILE A 73 13.71 -4.96 5.32
N GLN A 74 13.78 -5.78 6.37
CA GLN A 74 14.08 -7.21 6.31
C GLN A 74 12.80 -8.02 6.17
N TRP A 75 12.43 -8.34 4.92
CA TRP A 75 11.22 -9.08 4.58
C TRP A 75 11.29 -10.58 4.92
N ASP A 76 12.49 -11.14 5.05
CA ASP A 76 12.72 -12.57 5.35
C ASP A 76 12.67 -12.89 6.86
N SER A 77 12.80 -11.87 7.71
CA SER A 77 13.14 -12.01 9.13
C SER A 77 12.20 -11.19 10.03
N ASN A 78 10.89 -11.46 9.94
CA ASN A 78 9.82 -10.84 10.73
C ASN A 78 9.50 -9.37 10.40
N ASN A 79 9.69 -8.93 9.16
CA ASN A 79 9.32 -7.57 8.75
C ASN A 79 9.94 -6.50 9.66
N THR A 80 11.23 -6.63 9.94
CA THR A 80 11.97 -5.73 10.86
C THR A 80 12.81 -4.72 10.08
N ILE A 81 13.24 -3.65 10.75
CA ILE A 81 14.15 -2.67 10.17
C ILE A 81 15.59 -3.04 10.53
N ARG A 82 16.45 -3.16 9.50
CA ARG A 82 17.88 -3.44 9.65
C ARG A 82 18.54 -2.38 10.54
N THR A 83 19.48 -2.83 11.37
CA THR A 83 20.34 -1.97 12.19
C THR A 83 21.82 -2.27 11.93
N PRO A 84 22.71 -1.26 11.83
CA PRO A 84 22.43 0.17 11.81
C PRO A 84 21.68 0.60 10.53
N GLN A 85 20.89 1.68 10.63
CA GLN A 85 20.07 2.19 9.51
C GLN A 85 20.92 3.06 8.59
N GLN A 86 20.67 2.96 7.28
CA GLN A 86 21.31 3.85 6.31
C GLN A 86 20.48 5.13 6.07
N TYR A 87 19.17 5.08 6.33
CA TYR A 87 18.21 6.17 6.07
C TYR A 87 17.27 6.44 7.26
N ASN A 88 16.43 7.47 7.15
CA ASN A 88 15.44 7.79 8.18
C ASN A 88 14.48 6.60 8.38
N ARG A 89 14.28 6.24 9.65
CA ARG A 89 13.50 5.08 10.09
C ARG A 89 12.00 5.23 9.83
N ASP A 90 11.50 6.47 9.85
CA ASP A 90 10.06 6.78 9.79
C ASP A 90 9.38 6.20 8.54
N VAL A 91 10.04 6.26 7.38
CA VAL A 91 9.52 5.75 6.10
C VAL A 91 9.30 4.24 6.19
N ASN A 92 10.28 3.53 6.73
CA ASN A 92 10.24 2.07 6.85
C ASN A 92 9.20 1.62 7.88
N GLU A 93 9.13 2.31 9.02
CA GLU A 93 8.10 2.03 10.03
C GLU A 93 6.70 2.28 9.50
N THR A 94 6.50 3.39 8.78
CA THR A 94 5.20 3.71 8.17
C THR A 94 4.78 2.61 7.19
N LEU A 95 5.68 2.16 6.31
CA LEU A 95 5.36 1.10 5.36
C LEU A 95 5.08 -0.23 6.08
N LEU A 96 5.87 -0.58 7.09
CA LEU A 96 5.67 -1.80 7.89
C LEU A 96 4.33 -1.80 8.63
N ASN A 97 3.94 -0.67 9.22
CA ASN A 97 2.65 -0.53 9.88
C ASN A 97 1.50 -0.76 8.89
N ILE A 98 1.58 -0.17 7.69
CA ILE A 98 0.59 -0.39 6.63
C ILE A 98 0.50 -1.87 6.26
N VAL A 99 1.63 -2.57 6.05
CA VAL A 99 1.63 -3.99 5.69
C VAL A 99 1.00 -4.86 6.80
N ASN A 100 1.33 -4.57 8.06
CA ASN A 100 0.84 -5.32 9.22
C ASN A 100 -0.65 -5.05 9.51
N GLU A 101 -1.17 -3.87 9.18
CA GLU A 101 -2.60 -3.54 9.32
C GLU A 101 -3.48 -4.25 8.28
N GLN A 102 -2.91 -4.69 7.15
CA GLN A 102 -3.65 -5.34 6.05
C GLN A 102 -3.45 -6.87 6.00
N SER A 103 -2.68 -7.45 6.93
CA SER A 103 -2.42 -8.91 7.05
C SER A 103 -3.35 -9.55 8.06
#